data_AF-A0A8H8CWK9-F1
#
_entry.id   AF-A0A8H8CWK9-F1
#
_cell.length_a   1.000
_cell.length_b   1.000
_cell.length_c   1.000
_cell.angle_alpha   90.00
_cell.angle_beta   90.00
_cell.angle_gamma   90.00
#
_symmetry.space_group_name_H-M   'P 1'
#
loop_
_entity.id
_entity.type
_entity.pdbx_description
1 polymer ?
#
loop_
_entity_poly.entity_id
_entity_poly.type
_entity_poly.pdbx_seq_one_letter_code
_entity_poly.pdbx_strand_id
1 'polypeptide(L)'
;MNAVRAYFEWMPIRQVAMDDNLRIWRNFKIGNLLDLIMLDTRHYDRSITDLYLNSGYIRKIADDIGRSMMGPRQEYWFYESLKSSAKRQATWRVIGSQTVFSRVDESGSIGLGVNVDSWDGYRSNLNRTLRTLYENNIGNNIVIAGDSHANWVSDLTWLDEYPYDPATGEGAIGAEFAGTAVTSSGPTSHVGIGNLQAETLINKNRELQWSELYYRGYFELTLSHTRTDAKFFAIPDIKKRSPLEISMANFTVIAGENRLSRTNGSPSTNGQGVHNGALKNGRIQKQTVQYNTETKEWSGI
;
A
#
# COMPACT_ATOMS: atom_id res chain seq x y z
N MET A 1 17.75 -22.05 -0.43
CA MET A 1 17.06 -23.05 0.42
C MET A 1 17.20 -22.78 1.92
N ASN A 2 18.39 -22.42 2.43
CA ASN A 2 18.58 -22.16 3.87
C ASN A 2 17.71 -21.02 4.42
N ALA A 3 17.57 -19.91 3.70
CA ALA A 3 16.73 -18.79 4.13
C ALA A 3 15.24 -19.17 4.24
N VAL A 4 14.72 -19.93 3.27
CA VAL A 4 13.32 -20.41 3.28
C VAL A 4 13.09 -21.32 4.49
N ARG A 5 14.01 -22.26 4.74
CA ARG A 5 13.93 -23.14 5.90
C ARG A 5 13.90 -22.34 7.21
N ALA A 6 14.84 -21.41 7.40
CA ALA A 6 14.89 -20.57 8.59
C ALA A 6 13.59 -19.76 8.77
N TYR A 7 13.01 -19.24 7.68
CA TYR A 7 11.72 -18.54 7.72
C TYR A 7 10.59 -19.44 8.26
N PHE A 8 10.49 -20.69 7.79
CA PHE A 8 9.49 -21.65 8.30
C PHE A 8 9.76 -22.11 9.73
N GLU A 9 11.03 -22.15 10.18
CA GLU A 9 11.39 -22.53 11.55
C GLU A 9 11.06 -21.43 12.58
N TRP A 10 11.12 -20.16 12.18
CA TRP A 10 10.96 -19.01 13.10
C TRP A 10 9.62 -18.26 12.97
N MET A 11 8.87 -18.48 11.89
CA MET A 11 7.55 -17.87 11.71
C MET A 11 6.43 -18.86 12.05
N PRO A 12 5.33 -18.41 12.69
CA PRO A 12 4.17 -19.24 12.98
C PRO A 12 3.31 -19.44 11.71
N ILE A 13 3.88 -20.11 10.71
CA ILE A 13 3.31 -20.27 9.37
C ILE A 13 3.14 -21.75 9.04
N ARG A 14 1.99 -22.12 8.48
CA ARG A 14 1.76 -23.46 7.96
C ARG A 14 2.24 -23.52 6.51
N GLN A 15 2.80 -24.67 6.12
CA GLN A 15 3.02 -24.95 4.70
C GLN A 15 1.68 -24.98 3.97
N VAL A 16 1.64 -24.36 2.78
CA VAL A 16 0.42 -24.26 1.97
C VAL A 16 0.18 -25.55 1.18
N ALA A 17 1.25 -26.16 0.68
CA ALA A 17 1.24 -27.46 0.02
C ALA A 17 2.51 -28.23 0.42
N MET A 18 2.36 -29.52 0.75
CA MET A 18 3.46 -30.34 1.28
C MET A 18 4.56 -30.63 0.23
N ASP A 19 4.21 -30.56 -1.05
CA ASP A 19 5.09 -30.76 -2.20
C ASP A 19 5.65 -29.44 -2.76
N ASP A 20 5.26 -28.30 -2.20
CA ASP A 20 5.71 -26.97 -2.61
C ASP A 20 6.20 -26.13 -1.42
N ASN A 21 7.48 -26.33 -1.08
CA ASN A 21 8.14 -25.67 0.04
C ASN A 21 8.39 -24.17 -0.18
N LEU A 22 8.21 -23.64 -1.39
CA LEU A 22 8.38 -22.21 -1.67
C LEU A 22 7.06 -21.44 -1.60
N ARG A 23 5.92 -22.14 -1.69
CA ARG A 23 4.62 -21.50 -1.71
C ARG A 23 4.20 -20.97 -0.36
N ILE A 24 4.07 -19.65 -0.27
CA ILE A 24 3.54 -18.95 0.91
C ILE A 24 2.25 -18.16 0.66
N TRP A 25 1.93 -17.79 -0.59
CA TRP A 25 0.70 -17.04 -0.90
C TRP A 25 -0.55 -17.88 -0.66
N ARG A 26 -1.57 -17.23 -0.12
CA ARG A 26 -2.77 -17.86 0.46
C ARG A 26 -3.88 -16.85 0.65
N ASN A 27 -5.10 -17.33 0.85
CA ASN A 27 -6.27 -16.50 1.09
C ASN A 27 -6.96 -16.95 2.39
N PHE A 28 -7.28 -16.00 3.27
CA PHE A 28 -8.08 -16.23 4.47
C PHE A 28 -9.46 -15.59 4.31
N LYS A 29 -10.50 -16.40 4.46
CA LYS A 29 -11.90 -15.96 4.34
C LYS A 29 -12.46 -15.73 5.74
N ILE A 30 -12.80 -14.49 6.08
CA ILE A 30 -13.39 -14.14 7.37
C ILE A 30 -14.88 -13.87 7.16
N GLY A 31 -15.69 -14.93 7.26
CA GLY A 31 -17.12 -14.88 6.95
C GLY A 31 -17.38 -14.26 5.58
N ASN A 32 -18.36 -13.36 5.50
CA ASN A 32 -18.59 -12.50 4.35
C ASN A 32 -17.97 -11.09 4.51
N LEU A 33 -17.25 -10.82 5.59
CA LEU A 33 -16.67 -9.50 5.84
C LEU A 33 -15.51 -9.24 4.89
N LEU A 34 -14.49 -10.12 4.89
CA LEU A 34 -13.31 -9.91 4.05
C LEU A 34 -12.67 -11.21 3.58
N ASP A 35 -12.01 -11.10 2.43
CA ASP A 35 -10.95 -12.01 2.00
C ASP A 35 -9.59 -11.33 2.13
N LEU A 36 -8.70 -11.94 2.92
CA LEU A 36 -7.31 -11.51 3.08
C LEU A 36 -6.42 -12.34 2.15
N ILE A 37 -6.13 -11.78 0.99
CA ILE A 37 -5.39 -12.40 -0.10
C ILE A 37 -3.92 -11.97 0.02
N MET A 38 -3.07 -12.85 0.52
CA MET A 38 -1.65 -12.59 0.74
C MET A 38 -0.83 -13.08 -0.46
N LEU A 39 -0.12 -12.17 -1.12
CA LEU A 39 0.74 -12.45 -2.27
C LEU A 39 2.19 -12.74 -1.86
N ASP A 40 2.91 -13.47 -2.70
CA ASP A 40 4.37 -13.47 -2.76
C ASP A 40 4.81 -12.74 -4.04
N THR A 41 5.52 -11.62 -3.89
CA THR A 41 6.08 -10.87 -5.02
C THR A 41 7.61 -10.90 -5.04
N ARG A 42 8.24 -11.90 -4.41
CA ARG A 42 9.70 -11.98 -4.31
C ARG A 42 10.25 -13.32 -4.77
N HIS A 43 9.83 -14.42 -4.16
CA HIS A 43 10.66 -15.63 -4.16
C HIS A 43 10.23 -16.72 -5.12
N TYR A 44 8.94 -16.81 -5.46
CA TYR A 44 8.45 -18.00 -6.14
C TYR A 44 8.80 -18.07 -7.62
N ASP A 45 8.30 -17.12 -8.41
CA ASP A 45 8.39 -17.17 -9.87
C ASP A 45 8.36 -15.77 -10.50
N ARG A 46 8.93 -14.80 -9.77
CA ARG A 46 9.09 -13.40 -10.20
C ARG A 46 10.11 -13.31 -11.34
N SER A 47 9.76 -12.59 -12.41
CA SER A 47 10.73 -12.24 -13.46
C SER A 47 11.87 -11.38 -12.90
N ILE A 48 13.04 -11.37 -13.56
CA ILE A 48 14.26 -10.66 -13.11
C ILE A 48 13.97 -9.31 -12.43
N THR A 49 14.50 -9.12 -11.24
CA THR A 49 14.26 -7.94 -10.40
C THR A 49 15.31 -6.86 -10.59
N ASP A 50 15.06 -5.68 -10.02
CA ASP A 50 16.08 -4.64 -9.94
C ASP A 50 17.17 -5.02 -8.94
N LEU A 51 18.42 -4.88 -9.36
CA LEU A 51 19.62 -5.10 -8.56
C LEU A 51 20.44 -3.79 -8.47
N TYR A 52 19.79 -2.64 -8.70
CA TYR A 52 20.36 -1.29 -8.78
C TYR A 52 21.32 -1.05 -9.96
N LEU A 53 22.06 -2.07 -10.39
CA LEU A 53 22.99 -2.02 -11.52
C LEU A 53 22.29 -2.24 -12.87
N ASN A 54 21.09 -2.81 -12.86
CA ASN A 54 20.30 -3.13 -14.06
C ASN A 54 18.99 -2.33 -14.17
N SER A 55 18.77 -1.29 -13.36
CA SER A 55 17.49 -0.55 -13.32
C SER A 55 17.08 0.01 -14.69
N GLY A 56 18.06 0.45 -15.49
CA GLY A 56 17.83 0.91 -16.86
C GLY A 56 17.33 -0.19 -17.80
N TYR A 57 17.78 -1.44 -17.61
CA TYR A 57 17.26 -2.59 -18.33
C TYR A 57 15.84 -2.94 -17.85
N ILE A 58 15.62 -3.01 -16.54
CA ILE A 58 14.29 -3.31 -15.97
C ILE A 58 13.24 -2.31 -16.47
N ARG A 59 13.58 -1.02 -16.53
CA ARG A 59 12.69 0.02 -17.08
C ARG A 59 12.28 -0.25 -18.53
N LYS A 60 13.19 -0.75 -19.37
CA LYS A 60 12.92 -1.04 -20.79
C LYS A 60 11.95 -2.19 -20.97
N ILE A 61 12.05 -3.21 -20.11
CA ILE A 61 11.23 -4.43 -20.19
C ILE A 61 9.96 -4.37 -19.33
N ALA A 62 9.67 -3.24 -18.66
CA ALA A 62 8.56 -3.13 -17.72
C ALA A 62 7.18 -3.44 -18.36
N ASP A 63 7.04 -3.16 -19.66
CA ASP A 63 5.83 -3.43 -20.46
C ASP A 63 5.87 -4.77 -21.22
N ASP A 64 6.93 -5.57 -21.09
CA ASP A 64 7.04 -6.84 -21.80
C ASP A 64 5.89 -7.77 -21.43
N ILE A 65 5.22 -8.32 -22.44
CA ILE A 65 3.95 -9.05 -22.25
C ILE A 65 4.07 -10.23 -21.29
N GLY A 66 5.21 -10.93 -21.31
CA GLY A 66 5.49 -12.10 -20.46
C GLY A 66 6.03 -11.74 -19.07
N ARG A 67 6.29 -10.46 -18.78
CA ARG A 67 6.87 -10.06 -17.49
C ARG A 67 5.84 -10.21 -16.38
N SER A 68 6.27 -10.81 -15.27
CA SER A 68 5.41 -11.14 -14.13
C SER A 68 6.11 -10.91 -12.79
N MET A 69 5.37 -10.29 -11.86
CA MET A 69 5.79 -10.05 -10.48
C MET A 69 5.61 -11.31 -9.61
N MET A 70 4.67 -12.17 -9.98
CA MET A 70 4.21 -13.32 -9.18
C MET A 70 4.41 -14.68 -9.89
N GLY A 71 4.58 -14.66 -11.20
CA GLY A 71 4.56 -15.83 -12.07
C GLY A 71 3.14 -16.33 -12.39
N PRO A 72 2.98 -17.12 -13.48
CA PRO A 72 1.68 -17.49 -14.02
C PRO A 72 0.80 -18.28 -13.05
N ARG A 73 1.38 -19.15 -12.20
CA ARG A 73 0.61 -19.96 -11.25
C ARG A 73 -0.09 -19.10 -10.20
N GLN A 74 0.64 -18.15 -9.62
CA GLN A 74 0.09 -17.25 -8.62
C GLN A 74 -0.83 -16.20 -9.26
N GLU A 75 -0.51 -15.69 -10.46
CA GLU A 75 -1.42 -14.81 -11.21
C GLU A 75 -2.80 -15.47 -11.41
N TYR A 76 -2.83 -16.70 -11.96
CA TYR A 76 -4.08 -17.43 -12.16
C TYR A 76 -4.84 -17.63 -10.85
N TRP A 77 -4.16 -18.10 -9.81
CA TRP A 77 -4.76 -18.28 -8.49
C TRP A 77 -5.31 -16.97 -7.91
N PHE A 78 -4.60 -15.87 -8.08
CA PHE A 78 -4.98 -14.56 -7.56
C PHE A 78 -6.23 -14.04 -8.25
N TYR A 79 -6.25 -14.07 -9.59
CA TYR A 79 -7.39 -13.62 -10.38
C TYR A 79 -8.64 -14.47 -10.11
N GLU A 80 -8.49 -15.78 -9.98
CA GLU A 80 -9.60 -16.66 -9.54
C GLU A 80 -10.05 -16.35 -8.12
N SER A 81 -9.14 -16.03 -7.20
CA SER A 81 -9.47 -15.65 -5.83
C SER A 81 -10.27 -14.34 -5.77
N LEU A 82 -9.90 -13.34 -6.58
CA LEU A 82 -10.65 -12.09 -6.70
C LEU A 82 -12.07 -12.31 -7.22
N LYS A 83 -12.20 -13.06 -8.33
CA LYS A 83 -13.50 -13.40 -8.93
C LYS A 83 -14.36 -14.24 -7.98
N SER A 84 -13.78 -15.23 -7.32
CA SER A 84 -14.47 -16.07 -6.33
C SER A 84 -14.94 -15.25 -5.13
N SER A 85 -14.12 -14.32 -4.66
CA SER A 85 -14.47 -13.38 -3.60
C SER A 85 -15.67 -12.51 -3.99
N ALA A 86 -15.66 -11.95 -5.20
CA ALA A 86 -16.76 -11.15 -5.75
C ALA A 86 -18.05 -11.95 -5.87
N LYS A 87 -17.98 -13.14 -6.46
CA LYS A 87 -19.12 -14.06 -6.60
C LYS A 87 -19.74 -14.44 -5.25
N ARG A 88 -18.90 -14.62 -4.22
CA ARG A 88 -19.36 -14.94 -2.86
C ARG A 88 -19.89 -13.72 -2.10
N GLN A 89 -19.80 -12.53 -2.67
CA GLN A 89 -20.23 -11.27 -2.06
C GLN A 89 -19.52 -10.98 -0.73
N ALA A 90 -18.21 -11.27 -0.66
CA ALA A 90 -17.40 -10.72 0.42
C ALA A 90 -17.37 -9.19 0.30
N THR A 91 -17.57 -8.48 1.42
CA THR A 91 -17.58 -7.01 1.42
C THR A 91 -16.24 -6.47 0.96
N TRP A 92 -15.12 -6.96 1.50
CA TRP A 92 -13.77 -6.46 1.21
C TRP A 92 -12.85 -7.52 0.61
N ARG A 93 -11.96 -7.07 -0.28
CA ARG A 93 -10.79 -7.82 -0.75
C ARG A 93 -9.55 -7.09 -0.24
N VAL A 94 -8.93 -7.60 0.82
CA VAL A 94 -7.69 -7.06 1.36
C VAL A 94 -6.53 -7.82 0.70
N ILE A 95 -5.74 -7.11 -0.11
CA ILE A 95 -4.66 -7.69 -0.92
C ILE A 95 -3.33 -7.30 -0.27
N GLY A 96 -2.64 -8.27 0.32
CA GLY A 96 -1.32 -8.07 0.87
C GLY A 96 -0.24 -8.20 -0.19
N SER A 97 0.47 -7.10 -0.47
CA SER A 97 1.67 -7.08 -1.32
C SER A 97 2.88 -6.58 -0.52
N GLN A 98 4.07 -6.96 -0.93
CA GLN A 98 5.31 -6.53 -0.27
C GLN A 98 5.64 -5.08 -0.63
N THR A 99 5.42 -4.68 -1.88
CA THR A 99 5.81 -3.40 -2.46
C THR A 99 4.59 -2.58 -2.89
N VAL A 100 4.77 -1.26 -2.99
CA VAL A 100 3.74 -0.33 -3.46
C VAL A 100 3.21 -0.76 -4.83
N PHE A 101 1.89 -0.87 -4.93
CA PHE A 101 1.12 -1.38 -6.06
C PHE A 101 0.71 -0.29 -7.04
N SER A 102 0.27 0.85 -6.51
CA SER A 102 -0.07 2.02 -7.32
C SER A 102 1.19 2.58 -7.95
N ARG A 103 1.03 3.19 -9.12
CA ARG A 103 2.11 3.91 -9.77
C ARG A 103 2.54 5.10 -8.90
N VAL A 104 3.84 5.30 -8.76
CA VAL A 104 4.40 6.49 -8.10
C VAL A 104 5.61 6.98 -8.89
N ASP A 105 5.46 8.11 -9.57
CA ASP A 105 6.57 8.85 -10.15
C ASP A 105 7.29 9.65 -9.06
N GLU A 106 8.47 9.18 -8.68
CA GLU A 106 9.32 9.79 -7.65
C GLU A 106 10.27 10.85 -8.21
N SER A 107 10.28 11.09 -9.53
CA SER A 107 11.24 11.99 -10.17
C SER A 107 11.11 13.44 -9.69
N GLY A 108 12.24 14.02 -9.30
CA GLY A 108 12.30 15.37 -8.73
C GLY A 108 11.98 15.43 -7.24
N SER A 109 11.82 14.28 -6.57
CA SER A 109 11.59 14.18 -5.13
C SER A 109 12.59 13.23 -4.46
N ILE A 110 12.23 11.95 -4.32
CA ILE A 110 13.08 10.92 -3.67
C ILE A 110 13.77 10.00 -4.68
N GLY A 111 13.42 10.11 -5.96
CA GLY A 111 13.94 9.25 -7.02
C GLY A 111 14.12 10.00 -8.34
N LEU A 112 14.48 9.24 -9.38
CA LEU A 112 14.66 9.74 -10.75
C LEU A 112 13.53 9.28 -11.69
N GLY A 113 12.50 8.62 -11.17
CA GLY A 113 11.36 8.12 -11.93
C GLY A 113 10.53 7.21 -11.04
N VAL A 114 9.96 6.15 -11.61
CA VAL A 114 9.27 5.11 -10.85
C VAL A 114 10.23 4.10 -10.22
N ASN A 115 9.80 3.47 -9.12
CA ASN A 115 10.51 2.35 -8.50
C ASN A 115 10.36 1.08 -9.35
N VAL A 116 11.41 0.68 -10.05
CA VAL A 116 11.37 -0.49 -10.94
C VAL A 116 11.54 -1.83 -10.21
N ASP A 117 11.78 -1.81 -8.89
CA ASP A 117 11.69 -2.98 -8.03
C ASP A 117 10.26 -3.22 -7.49
N SER A 118 9.36 -2.24 -7.62
CA SER A 118 7.94 -2.36 -7.27
C SER A 118 7.09 -2.74 -8.49
N TRP A 119 5.76 -2.64 -8.38
CA TRP A 119 4.83 -2.97 -9.46
C TRP A 119 5.03 -2.12 -10.73
N ASP A 120 5.62 -0.93 -10.62
CA ASP A 120 6.00 -0.08 -11.75
C ASP A 120 7.08 -0.72 -12.65
N GLY A 121 7.87 -1.66 -12.13
CA GLY A 121 8.79 -2.48 -12.92
C GLY A 121 8.13 -3.66 -13.64
N TYR A 122 6.85 -3.92 -13.38
CA TYR A 122 6.10 -5.09 -13.85
C TYR A 122 4.72 -4.67 -14.39
N ARG A 123 4.66 -3.55 -15.12
CA ARG A 123 3.44 -2.91 -15.63
C ARG A 123 2.54 -3.85 -16.40
N SER A 124 3.10 -4.77 -17.18
CA SER A 124 2.34 -5.81 -17.87
C SER A 124 1.50 -6.68 -16.92
N ASN A 125 2.06 -7.11 -15.78
CA ASN A 125 1.34 -7.86 -14.76
C ASN A 125 0.36 -6.99 -13.96
N LEU A 126 0.75 -5.75 -13.65
CA LEU A 126 -0.14 -4.76 -13.02
C LEU A 126 -1.39 -4.55 -13.88
N ASN A 127 -1.22 -4.34 -15.19
CA ASN A 127 -2.30 -4.16 -16.14
C ASN A 127 -3.22 -5.39 -16.23
N ARG A 128 -2.68 -6.62 -16.21
CA ARG A 128 -3.53 -7.84 -16.15
C ARG A 128 -4.36 -7.92 -14.86
N THR A 129 -3.78 -7.49 -13.75
CA THR A 129 -4.47 -7.43 -12.45
C THR A 129 -5.59 -6.40 -12.48
N LEU A 130 -5.28 -5.16 -12.88
CA LEU A 130 -6.26 -4.10 -13.00
C LEU A 130 -7.35 -4.45 -14.01
N ARG A 131 -6.99 -5.00 -15.17
CA ARG A 131 -7.95 -5.53 -16.15
C ARG A 131 -8.93 -6.50 -15.52
N THR A 132 -8.42 -7.48 -14.77
CA THR A 132 -9.27 -8.46 -14.07
C THR A 132 -10.26 -7.76 -13.15
N LEU A 133 -9.82 -6.75 -12.39
CA LEU A 133 -10.70 -6.03 -11.47
C LEU A 133 -11.74 -5.17 -12.19
N TYR A 134 -11.33 -4.36 -13.17
CA TYR A 134 -12.21 -3.47 -13.92
C TYR A 134 -13.22 -4.24 -14.80
N GLU A 135 -12.75 -5.16 -15.64
CA GLU A 135 -13.63 -5.87 -16.59
C GLU A 135 -14.63 -6.82 -15.91
N ASN A 136 -14.35 -7.24 -14.67
CA ASN A 136 -15.26 -8.08 -13.88
C ASN A 136 -16.05 -7.28 -12.83
N ASN A 137 -15.97 -5.94 -12.83
CA ASN A 137 -16.63 -5.05 -11.86
C ASN A 137 -16.35 -5.42 -10.40
N ILE A 138 -15.10 -5.76 -10.08
CA ILE A 138 -14.68 -6.17 -8.74
C ILE A 138 -14.25 -4.92 -7.96
N GLY A 139 -15.13 -4.40 -7.10
CA GLY A 139 -14.87 -3.29 -6.19
C GLY A 139 -14.41 -3.69 -4.78
N ASN A 140 -14.35 -2.72 -3.87
CA ASN A 140 -13.97 -2.83 -2.47
C ASN A 140 -12.60 -3.50 -2.26
N ASN A 141 -11.63 -3.12 -3.10
CA ASN A 141 -10.27 -3.62 -2.98
C ASN A 141 -9.46 -2.70 -2.07
N ILE A 142 -8.80 -3.28 -1.07
CA ILE A 142 -7.85 -2.59 -0.19
C ILE A 142 -6.50 -3.25 -0.37
N VAL A 143 -5.55 -2.55 -0.99
CA VAL A 143 -4.17 -3.04 -1.11
C VAL A 143 -3.38 -2.57 0.11
N ILE A 144 -2.63 -3.47 0.74
CA ILE A 144 -1.67 -3.13 1.78
C ILE A 144 -0.26 -3.46 1.32
N ALA A 145 0.67 -2.54 1.59
CA ALA A 145 2.06 -2.65 1.16
C ALA A 145 3.06 -2.06 2.17
N GLY A 146 4.35 -2.27 1.92
CA GLY A 146 5.47 -1.72 2.71
C GLY A 146 6.71 -1.49 1.84
N ASP A 147 7.86 -2.04 2.27
CA ASP A 147 9.16 -2.05 1.56
C ASP A 147 9.86 -0.69 1.39
N SER A 148 9.14 0.32 0.89
CA SER A 148 9.63 1.67 0.58
C SER A 148 10.09 2.51 1.78
N HIS A 149 9.78 2.07 3.00
CA HIS A 149 10.08 2.81 4.23
C HIS A 149 9.46 4.22 4.24
N ALA A 150 8.27 4.40 3.68
CA ALA A 150 7.49 5.63 3.77
C ALA A 150 6.00 5.30 3.81
N ASN A 151 5.18 6.26 4.23
CA ASN A 151 3.73 6.12 4.20
C ASN A 151 3.18 6.59 2.84
N TRP A 152 2.25 5.83 2.29
CA TRP A 152 1.59 6.13 1.02
C TRP A 152 0.10 5.78 1.11
N VAL A 153 -0.72 6.68 0.60
CA VAL A 153 -2.17 6.45 0.47
C VAL A 153 -2.59 6.91 -0.91
N SER A 154 -3.12 5.96 -1.69
CA SER A 154 -3.52 6.19 -3.08
C SER A 154 -4.91 5.63 -3.33
N ASP A 155 -5.67 6.24 -4.24
CA ASP A 155 -6.80 5.52 -4.83
C ASP A 155 -6.28 4.46 -5.81
N LEU A 156 -6.93 3.30 -5.84
CA LEU A 156 -6.54 2.22 -6.74
C LEU A 156 -7.18 2.43 -8.11
N THR A 157 -6.38 2.86 -9.08
CA THR A 157 -6.86 3.24 -10.42
C THR A 157 -6.04 2.62 -11.56
N TRP A 158 -6.68 2.38 -12.71
CA TRP A 158 -5.99 1.99 -13.93
C TRP A 158 -5.79 3.19 -14.85
N LEU A 159 -4.70 3.90 -14.56
CA LEU A 159 -4.31 5.12 -15.23
C LEU A 159 -4.24 4.92 -16.75
N ASP A 160 -4.79 5.88 -17.48
CA ASP A 160 -4.74 6.02 -18.94
C ASP A 160 -5.53 4.96 -19.72
N GLU A 161 -6.09 3.97 -19.03
CA GLU A 161 -7.00 2.96 -19.59
C GLU A 161 -8.46 3.21 -19.18
N TYR A 162 -8.69 3.72 -17.97
CA TYR A 162 -10.01 4.11 -17.46
C TYR A 162 -10.03 5.57 -16.99
N PRO A 163 -11.16 6.30 -17.17
CA PRO A 163 -11.31 7.65 -16.64
C PRO A 163 -11.13 7.65 -15.12
N TYR A 164 -10.39 8.64 -14.62
CA TYR A 164 -10.19 8.84 -13.19
C TYR A 164 -10.18 10.34 -12.89
N ASP A 165 -11.04 10.75 -11.96
CA ASP A 165 -11.08 12.12 -11.45
C ASP A 165 -10.41 12.19 -10.06
N PRO A 166 -9.26 12.84 -9.92
CA PRO A 166 -8.56 12.92 -8.64
C PRO A 166 -9.29 13.77 -7.59
N ALA A 167 -10.16 14.70 -8.01
CA ALA A 167 -10.91 15.55 -7.08
C ALA A 167 -12.04 14.77 -6.40
N THR A 168 -12.73 13.89 -7.13
CA THR A 168 -13.86 13.12 -6.60
C THR A 168 -13.49 11.67 -6.23
N GLY A 169 -12.40 11.15 -6.78
CA GLY A 169 -12.03 9.74 -6.72
C GLY A 169 -12.87 8.84 -7.63
N GLU A 170 -13.74 9.41 -8.47
CA GLU A 170 -14.51 8.64 -9.44
C GLU A 170 -13.60 7.91 -10.42
N GLY A 171 -13.94 6.66 -10.73
CA GLY A 171 -13.12 5.77 -11.54
C GLY A 171 -12.21 4.84 -10.73
N ALA A 172 -11.99 5.09 -9.43
CA ALA A 172 -11.23 4.17 -8.59
C ALA A 172 -12.01 2.86 -8.29
N ILE A 173 -11.25 1.79 -8.05
CA ILE A 173 -11.77 0.44 -7.70
C ILE A 173 -11.38 0.02 -6.28
N GLY A 174 -10.85 0.94 -5.48
CA GLY A 174 -10.32 0.67 -4.16
C GLY A 174 -9.36 1.74 -3.66
N ALA A 175 -8.59 1.39 -2.64
CA ALA A 175 -7.51 2.21 -2.11
C ALA A 175 -6.29 1.34 -1.79
N GLU A 176 -5.11 1.96 -1.84
CA GLU A 176 -3.88 1.40 -1.32
C GLU A 176 -3.45 2.15 -0.05
N PHE A 177 -3.10 1.38 0.98
CA PHE A 177 -2.47 1.86 2.20
C PHE A 177 -1.11 1.18 2.35
N ALA A 178 -0.02 1.90 2.07
CA ALA A 178 1.33 1.40 2.25
C ALA A 178 1.97 2.05 3.49
N GLY A 179 2.47 1.20 4.38
CA GLY A 179 3.05 1.63 5.65
C GLY A 179 4.54 1.91 5.56
N THR A 180 4.97 2.85 6.39
CA THR A 180 6.38 3.07 6.68
C THR A 180 7.05 1.85 7.34
N ALA A 181 8.36 1.93 7.54
CA ALA A 181 9.10 0.90 8.27
C ALA A 181 8.90 1.04 9.78
N VAL A 182 9.02 -0.08 10.50
CA VAL A 182 9.05 -0.08 11.97
C VAL A 182 10.32 0.63 12.47
N THR A 183 11.49 0.32 11.89
CA THR A 183 12.78 0.91 12.31
C THR A 183 13.76 1.22 11.19
N SER A 184 13.59 0.67 9.98
CA SER A 184 14.49 0.94 8.86
C SER A 184 14.48 2.41 8.45
N SER A 185 15.65 2.93 8.05
CA SER A 185 15.80 4.31 7.57
C SER A 185 14.88 4.60 6.39
N GLY A 186 14.19 5.74 6.43
CA GLY A 186 13.34 6.23 5.34
C GLY A 186 14.11 7.02 4.29
N PRO A 187 13.39 7.56 3.29
CA PRO A 187 13.96 8.38 2.21
C PRO A 187 14.68 9.65 2.67
N THR A 188 14.35 10.16 3.86
CA THR A 188 14.96 11.38 4.41
C THR A 188 15.20 11.24 5.92
N SER A 189 16.21 11.97 6.39
CA SER A 189 16.53 12.13 7.81
C SER A 189 16.06 13.48 8.39
N HIS A 190 15.36 14.30 7.60
CA HIS A 190 14.91 15.62 8.01
C HIS A 190 13.44 15.85 7.66
N VAL A 191 12.62 16.09 8.68
CA VAL A 191 11.16 16.22 8.57
C VAL A 191 10.74 17.32 7.57
N GLY A 192 11.39 18.48 7.59
CA GLY A 192 11.05 19.60 6.70
C GLY A 192 11.34 19.29 5.23
N ILE A 193 12.44 18.57 4.95
CA ILE A 193 12.78 18.13 3.58
C ILE A 193 11.78 17.07 3.14
N GLY A 194 11.41 16.15 4.03
CA GLY A 194 10.38 15.15 3.77
C GLY A 194 9.04 15.75 3.38
N ASN A 195 8.64 16.86 4.01
CA ASN A 195 7.38 17.54 3.66
C ASN A 195 7.44 18.17 2.26
N LEU A 196 8.54 18.85 1.91
CA LEU A 196 8.73 19.41 0.56
C LEU A 196 8.78 18.33 -0.52
N GLN A 197 9.45 17.21 -0.23
CA GLN A 197 9.48 16.04 -1.11
C GLN A 197 8.10 15.39 -1.26
N ALA A 198 7.33 15.27 -0.18
CA ALA A 198 5.96 14.77 -0.21
C ALA A 198 5.04 15.68 -1.03
N GLU A 199 5.14 17.01 -0.90
CA GLU A 199 4.37 17.96 -1.72
C GLU A 199 4.67 17.76 -3.22
N THR A 200 5.93 17.55 -3.57
CA THR A 200 6.33 17.27 -4.96
C THR A 200 5.69 15.97 -5.47
N LEU A 201 5.68 14.91 -4.66
CA LEU A 201 5.06 13.62 -5.01
C LEU A 201 3.54 13.76 -5.21
N ILE A 202 2.86 14.45 -4.29
CA ILE A 202 1.40 14.65 -4.33
C ILE A 202 0.97 15.48 -5.53
N ASN A 203 1.75 16.50 -5.91
CA ASN A 203 1.44 17.33 -7.07
C ASN A 203 1.67 16.59 -8.39
N LYS A 204 2.60 15.63 -8.41
CA LYS A 204 2.97 14.90 -9.62
C LYS A 204 2.09 13.69 -9.91
N ASN A 205 1.64 13.01 -8.88
CA ASN A 205 0.89 11.75 -8.99
C ASN A 205 -0.58 12.00 -8.70
N ARG A 206 -1.47 11.84 -9.70
CA ARG A 206 -2.90 12.22 -9.58
C ARG A 206 -3.67 11.35 -8.59
N GLU A 207 -3.27 10.11 -8.42
CA GLU A 207 -3.87 9.09 -7.58
C GLU A 207 -3.28 9.01 -6.16
N LEU A 208 -2.07 9.54 -5.97
CA LEU A 208 -1.43 9.61 -4.66
C LEU A 208 -2.07 10.72 -3.82
N GLN A 209 -2.78 10.33 -2.77
CA GLN A 209 -3.60 11.21 -1.94
C GLN A 209 -2.87 11.71 -0.69
N TRP A 210 -2.03 10.89 -0.08
CA TRP A 210 -1.16 11.30 1.03
C TRP A 210 0.18 10.56 0.99
N SER A 211 1.24 11.26 1.37
CA SER A 211 2.56 10.67 1.53
C SER A 211 3.30 11.32 2.68
N GLU A 212 4.03 10.52 3.46
CA GLU A 212 4.86 10.96 4.58
C GLU A 212 6.17 10.17 4.59
N LEU A 213 7.29 10.89 4.53
CA LEU A 213 8.59 10.32 4.14
C LEU A 213 9.60 10.21 5.30
N TYR A 214 9.24 10.67 6.50
CA TYR A 214 10.17 10.80 7.61
C TYR A 214 9.89 9.80 8.72
N TYR A 215 8.70 9.81 9.29
CA TYR A 215 8.43 9.04 10.50
C TYR A 215 8.38 7.53 10.28
N ARG A 216 8.80 6.80 11.32
CA ARG A 216 8.70 5.34 11.41
C ARG A 216 7.47 4.98 12.22
N GLY A 217 6.94 3.78 12.07
CA GLY A 217 5.74 3.37 12.79
C GLY A 217 4.98 2.27 12.08
N TYR A 218 3.66 2.36 12.12
CA TYR A 218 2.74 1.34 11.63
C TYR A 218 1.38 1.97 11.29
N PHE A 219 0.47 1.17 10.75
CA PHE A 219 -0.92 1.56 10.61
C PHE A 219 -1.86 0.43 11.01
N GLU A 220 -3.06 0.81 11.41
CA GLU A 220 -4.15 -0.11 11.75
C GLU A 220 -5.24 -0.01 10.70
N LEU A 221 -5.79 -1.16 10.31
CA LEU A 221 -7.01 -1.24 9.51
C LEU A 221 -8.15 -1.79 10.36
N THR A 222 -9.22 -1.02 10.47
CA THR A 222 -10.49 -1.46 11.06
C THR A 222 -11.51 -1.64 9.95
N LEU A 223 -12.02 -2.86 9.77
CA LEU A 223 -12.99 -3.18 8.72
C LEU A 223 -14.34 -3.55 9.32
N SER A 224 -15.41 -2.98 8.77
CA SER A 224 -16.80 -3.38 9.01
C SER A 224 -17.49 -3.67 7.67
N HIS A 225 -18.71 -4.19 7.68
CA HIS A 225 -19.48 -4.37 6.43
C HIS A 225 -19.82 -3.05 5.71
N THR A 226 -19.65 -1.90 6.36
CA THR A 226 -20.05 -0.59 5.81
C THR A 226 -18.88 0.31 5.47
N ARG A 227 -17.72 0.13 6.11
CA ARG A 227 -16.52 0.95 5.83
C ARG A 227 -15.23 0.27 6.29
N THR A 228 -14.12 0.76 5.75
CA THR A 228 -12.77 0.49 6.24
C THR A 228 -12.14 1.80 6.70
N ASP A 229 -11.55 1.81 7.89
CA ASP A 229 -10.80 2.93 8.46
C ASP A 229 -9.32 2.55 8.57
N ALA A 230 -8.43 3.37 8.00
CA ALA A 230 -6.98 3.24 8.10
C ALA A 230 -6.42 4.35 8.99
N LYS A 231 -5.70 3.98 10.04
CA LYS A 231 -5.09 4.92 11.00
C LYS A 231 -3.59 4.72 11.04
N PHE A 232 -2.83 5.77 10.73
CA PHE A 232 -1.38 5.75 10.70
C PHE A 232 -0.81 6.31 12.00
N PHE A 233 0.18 5.61 12.55
CA PHE A 233 0.86 5.98 13.79
C PHE A 233 2.35 6.08 13.56
N ALA A 234 2.96 7.10 14.13
CA ALA A 234 4.39 7.32 14.13
C ALA A 234 4.98 7.14 15.53
N ILE A 235 6.23 6.67 15.57
CA ILE A 235 7.05 6.59 16.76
C ILE A 235 7.98 7.83 16.77
N PRO A 236 8.03 8.62 17.86
CA PRO A 236 8.81 9.86 17.89
C PRO A 236 10.31 9.67 17.65
N ASP A 237 10.89 8.60 18.22
CA ASP A 237 12.32 8.29 18.11
C ASP A 237 12.51 6.77 18.13
N ILE A 238 13.12 6.22 17.08
CA ILE A 238 13.44 4.79 16.98
C ILE A 238 14.75 4.40 17.69
N LYS A 239 15.55 5.38 18.12
CA LYS A 239 16.83 5.16 18.81
C LYS A 239 16.64 5.04 20.32
N LYS A 240 15.51 5.48 20.85
CA LYS A 240 15.18 5.45 22.28
C LYS A 240 13.89 4.69 22.48
N ARG A 241 13.88 3.76 23.44
CA ARG A 241 12.64 3.10 23.84
C ARG A 241 11.68 4.15 24.39
N SER A 242 10.47 4.16 23.87
CA SER A 242 9.42 5.10 24.25
C SER A 242 8.06 4.42 24.16
N PRO A 243 7.14 4.65 25.12
CA PRO A 243 5.74 4.22 25.01
C PRO A 243 4.88 5.20 24.19
N LEU A 244 5.49 6.27 23.68
CA LEU A 244 4.79 7.36 23.02
C LEU A 244 4.60 7.06 21.54
N GLU A 245 3.41 7.37 21.05
CA GLU A 245 3.07 7.34 19.64
C GLU A 245 2.37 8.64 19.22
N ILE A 246 2.40 8.90 17.92
CA ILE A 246 1.85 10.08 17.28
C ILE A 246 0.82 9.58 16.27
N SER A 247 -0.46 9.92 16.46
CA SER A 247 -1.49 9.69 15.44
C SER A 247 -1.21 10.60 14.26
N MET A 248 -0.92 10.06 13.06
CA MET A 248 -0.42 10.82 11.92
C MET A 248 -1.49 11.22 10.91
N ALA A 249 -2.36 10.27 10.56
CA ALA A 249 -3.37 10.44 9.53
C ALA A 249 -4.42 9.34 9.66
N ASN A 250 -5.66 9.68 9.34
CA ASN A 250 -6.78 8.75 9.32
C ASN A 250 -7.46 8.84 7.95
N PHE A 251 -7.84 7.71 7.37
CA PHE A 251 -8.55 7.66 6.10
C PHE A 251 -9.68 6.66 6.17
N THR A 252 -10.76 6.92 5.44
CA THR A 252 -11.94 6.06 5.41
C THR A 252 -12.31 5.72 3.98
N VAL A 253 -12.67 4.46 3.73
CA VAL A 253 -13.27 3.98 2.47
C VAL A 253 -14.65 3.43 2.81
N ILE A 254 -15.70 3.97 2.20
CA ILE A 254 -17.06 3.46 2.38
C ILE A 254 -17.28 2.27 1.46
N ALA A 255 -17.90 1.21 1.98
CA ALA A 255 -18.18 0.00 1.19
C ALA A 255 -19.10 0.35 0.00
N GLY A 256 -18.71 -0.07 -1.19
CA GLY A 256 -19.41 0.19 -2.45
C GLY A 256 -18.98 1.47 -3.16
N GLU A 257 -18.29 2.40 -2.49
CA GLU A 257 -17.82 3.64 -3.13
C GLU A 257 -16.50 3.47 -3.88
N ASN A 258 -15.71 2.45 -3.55
CA ASN A 258 -14.45 2.10 -4.23
C ASN A 258 -13.37 3.20 -4.24
N ARG A 259 -13.43 4.14 -3.30
CA ARG A 259 -12.51 5.28 -3.24
C ARG A 259 -12.39 5.80 -1.82
N LEU A 260 -11.34 6.57 -1.56
CA LEU A 260 -11.23 7.31 -0.30
C LEU A 260 -12.42 8.27 -0.14
N SER A 261 -13.01 8.31 1.05
CA SER A 261 -14.00 9.32 1.41
C SER A 261 -13.38 10.71 1.31
N ARG A 262 -14.14 11.70 0.84
CA ARG A 262 -13.64 13.06 0.55
C ARG A 262 -14.57 14.14 1.06
N THR A 263 -13.97 15.29 1.39
CA THR A 263 -14.67 16.53 1.72
C THR A 263 -14.03 17.66 0.92
N ASN A 264 -14.82 18.37 0.11
CA ASN A 264 -14.34 19.49 -0.73
C ASN A 264 -13.13 19.14 -1.61
N GLY A 265 -13.11 17.95 -2.19
CA GLY A 265 -12.05 17.51 -3.11
C GLY A 265 -10.74 17.02 -2.46
N SER A 266 -10.68 16.99 -1.12
CA SER A 266 -9.58 16.40 -0.34
C SER A 266 -10.04 15.09 0.30
N PRO A 267 -9.17 14.06 0.43
CA PRO A 267 -9.45 12.91 1.27
C PRO A 267 -9.86 13.36 2.68
N SER A 268 -10.94 12.79 3.19
CA SER A 268 -11.46 13.05 4.52
C SER A 268 -10.55 12.39 5.55
N THR A 269 -10.09 13.20 6.48
CA THR A 269 -9.24 12.78 7.61
C THR A 269 -10.01 12.73 8.93
N ASN A 270 -11.33 12.51 8.83
CA ASN A 270 -12.25 12.55 9.98
C ASN A 270 -12.14 13.85 10.80
N GLY A 271 -11.86 14.97 10.12
CA GLY A 271 -11.72 16.30 10.72
C GLY A 271 -10.37 16.58 11.39
N GLN A 272 -9.46 15.61 11.47
CA GLN A 272 -8.18 15.76 12.19
C GLN A 272 -7.03 16.27 11.31
N GLY A 273 -7.20 16.31 9.99
CA GLY A 273 -6.10 16.62 9.06
C GLY A 273 -5.06 15.50 9.00
N VAL A 274 -3.94 15.79 8.34
CA VAL A 274 -2.71 14.98 8.45
C VAL A 274 -1.67 15.78 9.22
N HIS A 275 -0.83 15.10 9.98
CA HIS A 275 0.10 15.77 10.88
C HIS A 275 1.52 15.98 10.34
N ASN A 276 1.89 15.22 9.31
CA ASN A 276 3.12 15.40 8.57
C ASN A 276 2.96 14.93 7.11
N GLY A 277 3.98 15.16 6.28
CA GLY A 277 3.95 14.81 4.88
C GLY A 277 3.12 15.81 4.07
N ALA A 278 2.43 15.35 3.04
CA ALA A 278 1.56 16.19 2.21
C ALA A 278 0.27 15.46 1.86
N LEU A 279 -0.86 16.18 1.90
CA LEU A 279 -2.20 15.69 1.59
C LEU A 279 -2.74 16.43 0.36
N LYS A 280 -3.23 15.69 -0.64
CA LYS A 280 -3.78 16.28 -1.87
C LYS A 280 -5.00 17.16 -1.57
N ASN A 281 -4.97 18.41 -2.04
CA ASN A 281 -6.01 19.43 -1.83
C ASN A 281 -6.36 19.71 -0.35
N GLY A 282 -5.53 19.22 0.58
CA GLY A 282 -5.77 19.28 2.01
C GLY A 282 -4.79 20.20 2.73
N ARG A 283 -4.83 20.18 4.05
CA ARG A 283 -3.90 20.94 4.90
C ARG A 283 -3.22 20.02 5.90
N ILE A 284 -1.97 20.34 6.19
CA ILE A 284 -1.21 19.73 7.28
C ILE A 284 -1.59 20.48 8.57
N GLN A 285 -1.95 19.74 9.61
CA GLN A 285 -2.18 20.27 10.94
C GLN A 285 -1.02 19.88 11.85
N LYS A 286 -0.24 20.85 12.32
CA LYS A 286 0.91 20.57 13.17
C LYS A 286 0.47 19.77 14.40
N GLN A 287 1.09 18.60 14.62
CA GLN A 287 0.85 17.81 15.82
C GLN A 287 1.33 18.58 17.07
N THR A 288 0.49 18.63 18.10
CA THR A 288 0.85 19.21 19.40
C THR A 288 0.77 18.22 20.55
N VAL A 289 0.28 17.00 20.29
CA VAL A 289 0.06 15.98 21.30
C VAL A 289 0.51 14.59 20.85
N GLN A 290 0.95 13.79 21.81
CA GLN A 290 1.36 12.41 21.65
C GLN A 290 0.59 11.54 22.66
N TYR A 291 0.38 10.27 22.32
CA TYR A 291 -0.35 9.32 23.14
C TYR A 291 0.63 8.36 23.82
N ASN A 292 0.51 8.20 25.13
CA ASN A 292 1.27 7.21 25.88
C ASN A 292 0.49 5.89 25.93
N THR A 293 1.00 4.87 25.24
CA THR A 293 0.35 3.56 25.15
C THR A 293 0.34 2.77 26.46
N GLU A 294 1.24 3.08 27.40
CA GLU A 294 1.31 2.45 28.73
C GLU A 294 0.30 3.10 29.70
N THR A 295 0.26 4.43 29.78
CA THR A 295 -0.63 5.15 30.71
C THR A 295 -2.02 5.41 30.15
N LYS A 296 -2.19 5.32 28.82
CA LYS A 296 -3.42 5.66 28.08
C LYS A 296 -3.83 7.12 28.17
N GLU A 297 -2.84 8.01 28.27
CA GLU A 297 -3.05 9.45 28.38
C GLU A 297 -2.41 10.22 27.21
N TRP A 298 -2.98 11.37 26.89
CA TRP A 298 -2.42 12.31 25.93
C TRP A 298 -1.57 13.35 26.64
N SER A 299 -0.41 13.69 26.07
CA SER A 299 0.48 14.73 26.57
C SER A 299 0.98 15.63 25.44
N GLY A 300 1.44 16.83 25.77
CA GLY A 300 2.07 17.73 24.81
C GLY A 300 3.38 17.17 24.25
N ILE A 301 3.72 17.56 23.02
CA ILE A 301 5.02 17.28 22.38
C ILE A 301 6.06 18.33 22.78
#